data_AF-A0A7L4HRR2-F1
#
_entry.id   AF-A0A7L4HRR2-F1
#
_cell.length_a   1.000
_cell.length_b   1.000
_cell.length_c   1.000
_cell.angle_alpha   90.00
_cell.angle_beta   90.00
_cell.angle_gamma   90.00
#
_symmetry.space_group_name_H-M   'P 1'
#
loop_
_entity.id
_entity.type
_entity.pdbx_description
1 polymer ?
#
loop_
_entity_poly.entity_id
_entity_poly.type
_entity_poly.pdbx_seq_one_letter_code
_entity_poly.pdbx_strand_id
1 'polypeptide(L)' 'IWGADAGVSHSPPSVLVWKNQGSWGTGGNIRTYLVNSEGEEVAVRSVTKSVVMRENEEEEDEAEFGEEDLFNQQVIRC' A
#
# COMPACT_ATOMS: atom_id res chain seq x y z
N ILE A 1 5.82 1.36 8.35
CA ILE A 1 6.82 2.40 8.00
C ILE A 1 6.11 3.42 7.12
N TRP A 2 6.21 4.71 7.43
CA TRP A 2 5.50 5.80 6.79
C TRP A 2 6.48 6.79 6.16
N GLY A 3 6.10 7.42 5.06
CA GLY A 3 6.82 8.59 4.55
C GLY A 3 6.67 9.79 5.49
N ALA A 4 7.62 10.71 5.46
CA ALA A 4 7.62 11.91 6.30
C ALA A 4 6.37 12.78 6.09
N ASP A 5 5.85 12.82 4.86
CA ASP A 5 4.73 13.69 4.50
C ASP A 5 3.37 13.07 4.84
N ALA A 6 3.35 11.84 5.37
CA ALA A 6 2.10 11.18 5.76
C ALA A 6 1.42 11.82 6.99
N GLY A 7 2.10 12.72 7.70
CA GLY A 7 1.55 13.40 8.90
C GLY A 7 1.36 12.48 10.11
N VAL A 8 1.93 11.27 10.09
CA VAL A 8 1.79 10.27 11.15
C VAL A 8 2.84 10.50 12.26
N SER A 9 2.39 10.47 13.52
CA SER A 9 3.30 10.58 14.68
C SER A 9 4.16 9.32 14.84
N HIS A 10 5.45 9.50 15.06
CA HIS A 10 6.41 8.41 15.24
C HIS A 10 6.25 7.76 16.62
N SER A 11 5.89 6.48 16.65
CA SER A 11 5.66 5.72 17.88
C SER A 11 6.21 4.28 17.76
N PRO A 12 7.53 4.09 17.92
CA PRO A 12 8.14 2.76 17.92
C PRO A 12 7.57 1.84 19.02
N PRO A 13 7.55 0.50 18.80
CA PRO A 13 8.08 -0.19 17.62
C PRO A 13 7.11 -0.26 16.43
N SER A 14 5.82 0.03 16.64
CA SER A 14 4.76 -0.21 15.65
C SER A 14 4.71 0.84 14.55
N VAL A 15 5.01 2.11 14.87
CA VAL A 15 4.91 3.23 13.92
C VAL A 15 6.28 3.86 13.67
N LEU A 16 6.88 3.48 12.55
CA LEU A 16 8.16 4.01 12.08
C LEU A 16 7.95 5.02 10.95
N VAL A 17 8.68 6.15 11.00
CA VAL A 17 8.61 7.22 9.99
C VAL A 17 9.97 7.36 9.32
N TRP A 18 9.99 7.35 7.98
CA TRP A 18 11.18 7.56 7.15
C TRP A 18 11.43 9.06 6.99
N LYS A 19 12.10 9.66 7.99
CA LYS A 19 12.22 11.13 8.15
C LYS A 19 12.77 11.90 6.95
N ASN A 20 13.68 11.30 6.18
CA ASN A 20 14.35 11.96 5.04
C ASN A 20 13.69 11.65 3.70
N GLN A 21 12.52 11.02 3.70
CA GLN A 21 11.80 10.63 2.50
C GLN A 21 10.33 10.98 2.64
N GLY A 22 9.81 11.81 1.73
CA GLY A 22 8.43 12.28 1.78
C GLY A 22 7.41 11.15 1.62
N SER A 23 7.65 10.23 0.67
CA SER A 23 6.73 9.13 0.35
C SER A 23 7.45 7.84 -0.06
N TRP A 24 6.72 6.73 -0.14
CA TRP A 24 7.24 5.45 -0.66
C TRP A 24 7.58 5.45 -2.15
N GLY A 25 7.32 6.56 -2.85
CA GLY A 25 7.42 6.67 -4.30
C GLY A 25 6.05 6.83 -4.94
N THR A 26 6.02 7.50 -6.08
CA THR A 26 4.82 7.75 -6.89
C THR A 26 4.94 7.02 -8.22
N GLY A 27 3.87 6.38 -8.69
CA GLY A 27 3.88 5.73 -10.00
C GLY A 27 2.73 4.75 -10.20
N GLY A 28 2.58 4.29 -11.44
CA GLY A 28 1.58 3.27 -11.81
C GLY A 28 1.98 1.85 -11.41
N ASN A 29 3.27 1.57 -11.21
CA ASN A 29 3.77 0.29 -10.73
C ASN A 29 4.87 0.52 -9.69
N ILE A 30 4.69 -0.01 -8.49
CA ILE A 30 5.63 0.09 -7.39
C ILE A 30 6.00 -1.33 -6.97
N ARG A 31 7.31 -1.62 -6.89
CA ARG A 31 7.82 -2.86 -6.31
C ARG A 31 8.56 -2.54 -5.02
N THR A 32 8.28 -3.29 -3.97
CA THR A 32 8.89 -3.15 -2.65
C THR A 32 9.53 -4.47 -2.26
N TYR A 33 10.80 -4.42 -1.89
CA TYR A 33 11.60 -5.57 -1.49
C TYR A 33 11.91 -5.49 -0.01
N LEU A 34 11.78 -6.61 0.69
CA LEU A 34 12.32 -6.79 2.03
C LEU A 34 13.63 -7.56 1.90
N VAL A 35 14.71 -6.95 2.38
CA VAL A 35 16.06 -7.50 2.29
C VAL A 35 16.59 -7.77 3.69
N ASN A 36 17.22 -8.93 3.90
CA ASN A 36 17.83 -9.29 5.19
C ASN A 36 19.20 -8.60 5.38
N SER A 37 19.87 -8.87 6.50
CA SER A 37 21.20 -8.29 6.79
C SER A 37 22.32 -8.80 5.88
N GLU A 38 22.12 -9.92 5.20
CA GLU A 38 23.08 -10.51 4.26
C GLU A 38 22.91 -9.95 2.83
N GLY A 39 21.89 -9.11 2.61
CA GLY A 39 21.59 -8.52 1.31
C GLY A 39 20.67 -9.37 0.45
N GLU A 40 20.09 -10.44 0.98
CA GLU A 40 19.18 -11.32 0.23
C GLU A 40 17.74 -10.80 0.28
N GLU A 41 17.05 -10.87 -0.86
CA GLU A 41 15.63 -10.56 -0.98
C GLU A 41 14.79 -11.69 -0.35
N VAL A 42 14.14 -11.43 0.78
CA VAL A 42 13.35 -12.43 1.51
C VAL A 42 11.84 -12.29 1.26
N ALA A 43 11.38 -11.13 0.79
CA ALA A 43 10.01 -10.94 0.34
C ALA A 43 9.92 -9.82 -0.70
N VAL A 44 8.94 -9.91 -1.59
CA VAL A 44 8.65 -8.88 -2.59
C VAL A 44 7.14 -8.63 -2.66
N ARG A 45 6.77 -7.36 -2.84
CA ARG A 45 5.39 -6.94 -3.10
C ARG A 45 5.35 -6.01 -4.30
N SER A 46 4.44 -6.26 -5.24
CA SER A 46 4.18 -5.37 -6.36
C SER A 46 2.78 -4.76 -6.23
N VAL A 47 2.66 -3.46 -6.46
CA VAL A 47 1.39 -2.71 -6.44
C VAL A 47 1.27 -1.96 -7.76
N THR A 48 0.18 -2.20 -8.48
CA THR A 48 -0.12 -1.50 -9.74
C THR A 48 -1.36 -0.63 -9.53
N LYS A 49 -1.26 0.67 -9.82
CA LYS A 49 -2.40 1.59 -9.81
C LYS A 49 -3.08 1.56 -11.18
N SER A 50 -4.25 0.93 -11.26
CA SER A 50 -5.14 1.06 -12.41
C SER A 50 -5.89 2.40 -12.30
N VAL A 51 -5.74 3.27 -13.30
CA VAL A 51 -6.58 4.46 -13.44
C VAL A 51 -7.78 4.06 -14.29
N VAL A 52 -8.91 3.78 -13.65
CA VAL A 52 -10.18 3.67 -14.35
C VAL A 52 -10.60 5.11 -14.66
N MET A 53 -10.42 5.54 -15.91
CA MET A 53 -11.06 6.76 -16.38
C MET A 53 -12.55 6.46 -16.46
N ARG A 54 -13.33 6.82 -15.44
CA ARG A 54 -14.78 6.94 -15.62
C ARG A 54 -14.98 8.17 -16.47
N GLU A 55 -15.26 7.96 -17.75
CA GLU A 55 -15.70 9.04 -18.63
C GLU A 55 -16.99 9.60 -18.03
N ASN A 56 -17.02 10.93 -17.92
CA ASN A 56 -18.05 11.71 -17.26
C ASN A 56 -19.38 11.62 -18.02
N GLU A 57 -20.21 10.64 -17.67
CA GLU A 57 -21.66 10.70 -17.89
C GLU A 57 -22.31 10.93 -16.52
N GLU A 58 -22.82 12.15 -16.35
CA GLU A 58 -23.63 12.57 -15.23
C GLU A 58 -24.90 11.71 -15.18
N GLU A 59 -25.04 10.83 -14.20
CA GLU A 59 -26.34 10.49 -13.61
C GLU A 59 -26.17 9.84 -12.23
N GLU A 60 -27.03 10.27 -11.31
CA GLU A 60 -27.03 10.03 -9.87
C GLU A 60 -27.29 8.56 -9.50
N ASP A 61 -26.82 8.19 -8.30
CA ASP A 61 -27.22 7.04 -7.49
C ASP A 61 -26.95 5.62 -8.02
N GLU A 62 -25.87 5.00 -7.50
CA GLU A 62 -26.00 3.72 -6.79
C GLU A 62 -24.72 3.43 -6.00
N ALA A 63 -24.87 3.25 -4.68
CA ALA A 63 -23.82 2.74 -3.82
C ALA A 63 -23.55 1.27 -4.18
N GLU A 64 -22.69 1.02 -5.16
CA GLU A 64 -22.22 -0.32 -5.48
C GLU A 64 -21.10 -0.71 -4.51
N PHE A 65 -21.52 -1.24 -3.37
CA PHE A 65 -20.71 -2.04 -2.47
C PHE A 65 -20.41 -3.38 -3.15
N GLY A 66 -19.26 -3.46 -3.83
CA GLY A 66 -18.66 -4.68 -4.37
C GLY A 66 -17.28 -4.30 -4.92
N GLU A 67 -16.15 -4.88 -4.54
CA GLU A 67 -15.87 -6.26 -4.16
C GLU A 67 -14.86 -6.23 -3.00
N GLU A 68 -15.29 -6.56 -1.79
CA GLU A 68 -14.38 -6.87 -0.67
C GLU A 68 -13.80 -8.27 -0.88
N ASP A 69 -12.92 -8.42 -1.88
CA ASP A 69 -12.32 -9.72 -2.19
C ASP A 69 -11.14 -10.04 -1.25
N LEU A 70 -11.50 -10.46 -0.04
CA LEU A 70 -11.16 -11.78 0.48
C LEU A 70 -9.68 -12.24 0.56
N PHE A 71 -8.70 -11.36 0.78
CA PHE A 71 -7.31 -11.79 1.09
C PHE A 71 -6.90 -11.67 2.56
N ASN A 72 -7.85 -11.58 3.49
CA ASN A 72 -7.56 -11.46 4.93
C ASN A 72 -7.73 -12.75 5.75
N GLN A 73 -7.83 -13.95 5.16
CA GLN A 73 -7.84 -15.17 5.97
C GLN A 73 -7.37 -16.46 5.28
N GLN A 74 -6.05 -16.69 5.29
CA GLN A 74 -5.39 -17.99 5.55
C GLN A 74 -3.86 -17.73 5.49
N VAL A 75 -3.03 -17.96 6.51
CA VAL A 75 -3.01 -19.04 7.49
C VAL A 75 -2.36 -18.52 8.79
N ILE A 76 -3.13 -18.32 9.86
CA ILE A 76 -2.62 -18.49 11.23
C ILE A 76 -3.49 -19.59 11.86
N ARG A 77 -3.16 -20.82 11.47
CA ARG A 77 -3.23 -21.94 12.38
C ARG A 77 -1.80 -22.45 12.55
N CYS A 78 -1.14 -21.89 13.56
CA CYS A 78 -0.15 -22.55 14.40
C CYS A 78 -0.48 -22.15 15.84
#